data_AF-A0A917FUE8-F1
#
_entry.id   AF-A0A917FUE8-F1
#
_cell.length_a   1.000
_cell.length_b   1.000
_cell.length_c   1.000
_cell.angle_alpha   90.00
_cell.angle_beta   90.00
_cell.angle_gamma   90.00
#
_symmetry.space_group_name_H-M   'P 1'
#
loop_
_entity.id
_entity.type
_entity.pdbx_description
1 polymer ?
#
loop_
_entity_poly.entity_id
_entity_poly.type
_entity_poly.pdbx_seq_one_letter_code
_entity_poly.pdbx_strand_id
1 'polypeptide(L)'
;MEVVKKAKDIKKTIALISALGSPGIGLVLILFGIVALIILFVFLPFMIFSDADTYKTQPAGEYAWGAPVQLDVDGSGYTWPVPTIPRVSSPFAMRDLFGTTRMHKGIDIANGAANTELQPVYAMAAGTVTVAGSASGYGQAIYIDHGSGLVTKYGHLSTQMFVSVGEMVSKGQLIGTIGQGIVGRSTGPHLHFQVELNGTPVNPLDYIQVPGTELPSLPSELGYTPLNIDYVFQFLDERKSALADRGLLQLIDDAGRTKNVSPYLLIAITGQEQSFVPRKNNHASQIIKNPWNVFGCWCKGKGATLTTGESAQIAANTIIKLSKDRPDGRDPIQWLSAKDNPRGYYAEHNGWWIGVSKYFKLLLKGGG
;
A
#
# COMPACT_ATOMS: atom_id res chain seq x y z
N MET A 1 52.26 2.09 68.96
CA MET A 1 51.09 2.77 68.35
C MET A 1 50.68 2.14 67.02
N GLU A 2 51.62 1.61 66.23
CA GLU A 2 51.38 0.99 64.90
C GLU A 2 50.67 -0.38 64.95
N VAL A 3 50.94 -1.20 65.97
CA VAL A 3 50.32 -2.54 66.15
C VAL A 3 48.82 -2.46 66.44
N VAL A 4 48.38 -1.44 67.19
CA VAL A 4 46.97 -1.22 67.53
C VAL A 4 46.17 -0.76 66.32
N LYS A 5 46.80 -0.02 65.40
CA LYS A 5 46.19 0.42 64.13
C LYS A 5 45.98 -0.79 63.20
N LYS A 6 47.01 -1.63 63.05
CA LYS A 6 46.94 -2.90 62.29
C LYS A 6 45.86 -3.85 62.81
N ALA A 7 45.72 -3.99 64.13
CA ALA A 7 44.69 -4.85 64.73
C ALA A 7 43.25 -4.34 64.49
N LYS A 8 43.07 -3.01 64.47
CA LYS A 8 41.76 -2.38 64.21
C LYS A 8 41.37 -2.51 62.73
N ASP A 9 42.33 -2.43 61.82
CA ASP A 9 42.11 -2.63 60.39
C ASP A 9 41.80 -4.10 60.08
N ILE A 10 42.50 -5.06 60.69
CA ILE A 10 42.21 -6.50 60.54
C ILE A 10 40.79 -6.83 61.03
N LYS A 11 40.34 -6.27 62.16
CA LYS A 11 38.95 -6.46 62.63
C LYS A 11 37.91 -5.87 61.69
N LYS A 12 38.19 -4.73 61.05
CA LYS A 12 37.29 -4.15 60.03
C LYS A 12 37.24 -5.03 58.78
N THR A 13 38.37 -5.57 58.33
CA THR A 13 38.43 -6.47 57.17
C THR A 13 37.67 -7.77 57.43
N ILE A 14 37.81 -8.37 58.62
CA ILE A 14 37.08 -9.59 58.99
C ILE A 14 35.56 -9.34 59.07
N ALA A 15 35.13 -8.21 59.62
CA ALA A 15 33.72 -7.85 59.66
C ALA A 15 33.13 -7.66 58.25
N LEU A 16 33.88 -7.05 57.33
CA LEU A 16 33.47 -6.88 55.93
C LEU A 16 33.33 -8.23 55.19
N ILE A 17 34.25 -9.17 55.45
CA ILE A 17 34.21 -10.52 54.88
C ILE A 17 33.03 -11.33 55.46
N SER A 18 32.71 -11.18 56.75
CA SER A 18 31.54 -11.84 57.34
C SER A 18 30.20 -11.34 56.80
N ALA A 19 30.11 -10.08 56.37
CA ALA A 19 28.91 -9.53 55.73
C ALA A 19 28.67 -10.17 54.35
N LEU A 20 29.73 -10.42 53.59
CA LEU A 20 29.68 -11.08 52.27
C LEU A 20 29.26 -12.56 52.33
N GLY A 21 29.39 -13.22 53.48
CA GLY A 21 28.99 -14.61 53.69
C GLY A 21 27.54 -14.81 54.14
N SER A 22 26.75 -13.73 54.29
CA SER A 22 25.35 -13.87 54.70
C SER A 22 24.49 -14.43 53.55
N PRO A 23 23.58 -15.39 53.81
CA PRO A 23 22.78 -16.05 52.76
C PRO A 23 21.99 -15.08 51.85
N GLY A 24 21.68 -13.88 52.35
CA GLY A 24 20.98 -12.84 51.59
C GLY A 24 21.80 -12.18 50.49
N ILE A 25 23.11 -11.98 50.70
CA ILE A 25 23.97 -11.28 49.72
C ILE A 25 24.31 -12.18 48.52
N GLY A 26 24.52 -13.48 48.75
CA GLY A 26 24.71 -14.44 47.68
C GLY A 26 23.51 -14.54 46.74
N LEU A 27 22.29 -14.51 47.29
CA LEU A 27 21.05 -14.54 46.52
C LEU A 27 20.88 -13.27 45.66
N VAL A 28 21.21 -12.10 46.20
CA VAL A 28 21.14 -10.82 45.48
C VAL A 28 22.15 -10.77 44.34
N LEU A 29 23.37 -11.28 44.53
CA LEU A 29 24.39 -11.33 43.47
C LEU A 29 24.02 -12.31 42.35
N ILE A 30 23.41 -13.45 42.68
CA ILE A 30 22.89 -14.41 41.69
C ILE A 30 21.73 -13.79 40.91
N LEU A 31 20.79 -13.10 41.58
CA LEU A 31 19.69 -12.40 40.90
C LEU A 31 20.20 -11.30 39.98
N PHE A 32 21.18 -10.49 40.43
CA PHE A 32 21.82 -9.48 39.59
C PHE A 32 22.53 -10.09 38.40
N GLY A 33 23.23 -11.21 38.58
CA GLY A 33 23.86 -11.95 37.49
C GLY A 33 22.86 -12.45 36.46
N ILE A 34 21.74 -13.04 36.89
CA ILE A 34 20.68 -13.54 36.00
C ILE A 34 19.97 -12.38 35.28
N VAL A 35 19.66 -11.29 35.96
CA VAL A 35 19.08 -10.08 35.35
C VAL A 35 20.05 -9.47 34.33
N ALA A 36 21.34 -9.40 34.65
CA ALA A 36 22.36 -8.91 33.71
C ALA A 36 22.49 -9.84 32.47
N LEU A 37 22.35 -11.15 32.64
CA LEU A 37 22.43 -12.13 31.55
C LEU A 37 21.17 -12.14 30.69
N ILE A 38 20.00 -11.90 31.28
CA ILE A 38 18.73 -11.68 30.56
C ILE A 38 18.78 -10.35 29.80
N ILE A 39 19.28 -9.27 30.41
CA ILE A 39 19.49 -7.99 29.71
C ILE A 39 20.48 -8.20 28.56
N LEU A 40 21.56 -8.96 28.77
CA LEU A 40 22.51 -9.29 27.70
C LEU A 40 21.81 -10.07 26.57
N PHE A 41 21.08 -11.16 26.84
CA PHE A 41 20.45 -11.96 25.78
C PHE A 41 19.22 -11.31 25.12
N VAL A 42 18.52 -10.40 25.79
CA VAL A 42 17.37 -9.67 25.24
C VAL A 42 17.81 -8.42 24.46
N PHE A 43 18.90 -7.76 24.86
CA PHE A 43 19.38 -6.53 24.20
C PHE A 43 20.57 -6.73 23.25
N LEU A 44 21.30 -7.85 23.29
CA LEU A 44 22.37 -8.15 22.31
C LEU A 44 21.86 -8.21 20.85
N PRO A 45 20.62 -8.68 20.56
CA PRO A 45 20.03 -8.55 19.23
C PRO A 45 19.76 -7.10 18.80
N PHE A 46 19.50 -6.19 19.76
CA PHE A 46 19.29 -4.75 19.51
C PHE A 46 20.61 -3.99 19.32
N MET A 47 21.71 -4.43 19.94
CA MET A 47 23.02 -3.79 19.79
C MET A 47 23.80 -4.22 18.54
N ILE A 48 23.43 -5.34 17.90
CA ILE A 48 24.13 -5.84 16.70
C ILE A 48 23.44 -5.39 15.39
N PHE A 49 22.21 -4.84 15.45
CA PHE A 49 21.47 -4.31 14.28
C PHE A 49 21.05 -2.84 14.43
N SER A 50 21.84 -2.04 15.13
CA SER A 50 21.65 -0.60 15.27
C SER A 50 22.73 0.16 14.49
N ASP A 51 22.65 0.14 13.15
CA ASP A 51 23.29 1.19 12.36
C ASP A 51 22.37 2.41 12.36
N ALA A 52 22.55 3.21 13.39
CA ALA A 52 22.01 4.55 13.54
C ALA A 52 23.18 5.53 13.71
N ASP A 53 23.84 5.86 12.60
CA ASP A 53 24.64 7.07 12.45
C ASP A 53 24.11 7.77 11.18
N THR A 54 23.60 9.00 11.14
CA THR A 54 23.70 10.14 12.05
C THR A 54 22.58 11.13 11.70
N TYR A 55 21.78 11.56 12.68
CA TYR A 55 20.89 12.72 12.52
C TYR A 55 21.63 13.96 13.05
N LYS A 56 22.06 14.86 12.15
CA LYS A 56 22.39 16.24 12.50
C LYS A 56 21.32 17.17 11.92
N THR A 57 20.82 18.05 12.78
CA THR A 57 19.75 19.02 12.49
C THR A 57 20.20 20.10 11.49
N GLN A 58 19.21 20.60 10.75
CA GLN A 58 19.30 21.34 9.48
C GLN A 58 19.81 22.79 9.55
N PRO A 59 20.12 23.39 8.38
CA PRO A 59 19.59 24.68 8.00
C PRO A 59 18.51 24.53 6.91
N ALA A 60 17.49 25.38 6.99
CA ALA A 60 16.39 25.44 6.04
C ALA A 60 16.89 25.83 4.63
N GLY A 61 16.41 25.09 3.61
CA GLY A 61 16.43 25.51 2.21
C GLY A 61 17.27 24.64 1.27
N GLU A 62 16.63 23.62 0.68
CA GLU A 62 16.63 23.34 -0.77
C GLU A 62 15.84 22.06 -1.04
N TYR A 63 14.87 22.15 -1.96
CA TYR A 63 13.94 21.09 -2.30
C TYR A 63 14.66 19.94 -3.04
N ALA A 64 14.99 18.86 -2.35
CA ALA A 64 15.54 17.64 -2.94
C ALA A 64 14.45 16.57 -3.13
N TRP A 65 14.21 16.21 -4.39
CA TRP A 65 13.33 15.15 -4.85
C TRP A 65 13.81 13.78 -4.36
N GLY A 66 13.23 13.29 -3.26
CA GLY A 66 13.31 11.89 -2.88
C GLY A 66 12.44 11.04 -3.81
N ALA A 67 12.99 9.94 -4.30
CA ALA A 67 12.27 8.96 -5.11
C ALA A 67 10.91 8.60 -4.48
N PRO A 68 9.83 8.41 -5.27
CA PRO A 68 8.55 7.97 -4.72
C PRO A 68 8.74 6.61 -4.05
N VAL A 69 8.33 6.52 -2.79
CA VAL A 69 8.16 5.25 -2.07
C VAL A 69 7.36 4.31 -2.97
N GLN A 70 7.89 3.10 -3.22
CA GLN A 70 7.11 2.06 -3.86
C GLN A 70 5.95 1.70 -2.94
N LEU A 71 4.80 2.31 -3.19
CA LEU A 71 3.50 1.83 -2.74
C LEU A 71 3.35 0.41 -3.29
N ASP A 72 2.86 -0.50 -2.46
CA ASP A 72 2.59 -1.90 -2.78
C ASP A 72 1.62 -2.03 -3.97
N VAL A 73 2.14 -1.98 -5.19
CA VAL A 73 1.34 -1.87 -6.42
C VAL A 73 0.62 -3.19 -6.75
N ASP A 74 1.05 -4.32 -6.18
CA ASP A 74 0.46 -5.64 -6.40
C ASP A 74 -0.57 -6.06 -5.33
N GLY A 75 -0.72 -5.30 -4.25
CA GLY A 75 -1.61 -5.62 -3.14
C GLY A 75 -1.19 -6.86 -2.34
N SER A 76 0.08 -7.29 -2.44
CA SER A 76 0.61 -8.45 -1.73
C SER A 76 1.16 -8.08 -0.35
N GLY A 77 1.57 -6.83 -0.15
CA GLY A 77 2.04 -6.24 1.10
C GLY A 77 0.94 -5.86 2.09
N TYR A 78 -0.28 -5.58 1.65
CA TYR A 78 -1.39 -5.14 2.51
C TYR A 78 -2.59 -6.10 2.47
N THR A 79 -3.19 -6.38 3.63
CA THR A 79 -4.34 -7.30 3.73
C THR A 79 -5.64 -6.57 4.07
N TRP A 80 -6.75 -7.11 3.56
CA TRP A 80 -8.08 -6.71 3.98
C TRP A 80 -8.31 -6.96 5.48
N PRO A 81 -8.86 -6.01 6.23
CA PRO A 81 -8.92 -6.09 7.69
C PRO A 81 -10.03 -7.01 8.22
N VAL A 82 -11.00 -7.41 7.40
CA VAL A 82 -12.12 -8.29 7.82
C VAL A 82 -12.39 -9.35 6.75
N PRO A 83 -11.59 -10.44 6.66
CA PRO A 83 -11.62 -11.40 5.55
C PRO A 83 -13.00 -12.02 5.28
N THR A 84 -13.86 -12.11 6.30
CA THR A 84 -15.20 -12.69 6.22
C THR A 84 -16.25 -11.73 5.64
N ILE A 85 -15.94 -10.44 5.46
CA ILE A 85 -16.89 -9.41 5.02
C ILE A 85 -16.35 -8.67 3.80
N PRO A 86 -16.82 -9.02 2.59
CA PRO A 86 -16.36 -8.43 1.34
C PRO A 86 -17.21 -7.23 0.90
N ARG A 87 -17.94 -6.59 1.80
CA ARG A 87 -18.89 -5.53 1.43
C ARG A 87 -18.50 -4.18 2.02
N VAL A 88 -18.13 -3.25 1.15
CA VAL A 88 -18.04 -1.82 1.47
C VAL A 88 -19.45 -1.23 1.46
N SER A 89 -19.95 -0.83 2.63
CA SER A 89 -21.26 -0.18 2.76
C SER A 89 -21.21 1.32 2.49
N SER A 90 -20.07 1.97 2.76
CA SER A 90 -19.87 3.39 2.47
C SER A 90 -18.44 3.64 1.97
N PRO A 91 -18.25 4.28 0.81
CA PRO A 91 -16.93 4.52 0.23
C PRO A 91 -16.25 5.77 0.83
N PHE A 92 -14.95 5.92 0.57
CA PHE A 92 -14.20 7.16 0.77
C PHE A 92 -14.69 8.21 -0.24
N ALA A 93 -15.50 9.15 0.20
CA ALA A 93 -16.10 10.17 -0.67
C ALA A 93 -16.72 11.31 0.15
N MET A 94 -17.02 12.43 -0.53
CA MET A 94 -17.93 13.43 0.02
C MET A 94 -19.32 12.81 0.19
N ARG A 95 -19.91 12.97 1.36
CA ARG A 95 -21.26 12.47 1.66
C ARG A 95 -22.08 13.53 2.37
N ASP A 96 -23.37 13.58 2.03
CA ASP A 96 -24.35 14.36 2.77
C ASP A 96 -24.89 13.52 3.93
N LEU A 97 -24.63 13.99 5.15
CA LEU A 97 -25.15 13.39 6.37
C LEU A 97 -25.92 14.45 7.14
N PHE A 98 -27.22 14.20 7.35
CA PHE A 98 -28.11 15.08 8.11
C PHE A 98 -28.07 16.55 7.63
N GLY A 99 -28.04 16.77 6.31
CA GLY A 99 -28.01 18.10 5.71
C GLY A 99 -26.64 18.81 5.75
N THR A 100 -25.57 18.11 6.15
CA THR A 100 -24.20 18.64 6.01
C THR A 100 -23.33 17.74 5.14
N THR A 101 -22.73 18.33 4.11
CA THR A 101 -21.73 17.66 3.26
C THR A 101 -20.41 17.55 4.03
N ARG A 102 -19.92 16.34 4.26
CA ARG A 102 -18.63 16.09 4.92
C ARG A 102 -17.88 14.98 4.21
N MET A 103 -16.55 15.10 4.18
CA MET A 103 -15.69 14.05 3.64
C MET A 103 -15.72 12.81 4.54
N HIS A 104 -16.04 11.66 3.97
CA HIS A 104 -15.82 10.38 4.61
C HIS A 104 -14.34 10.00 4.48
N LYS A 105 -13.62 9.99 5.60
CA LYS A 105 -12.15 9.84 5.63
C LYS A 105 -11.67 8.39 5.51
N GLY A 106 -12.57 7.44 5.31
CA GLY A 106 -12.27 6.02 5.18
C GLY A 106 -13.35 5.29 4.40
N ILE A 107 -13.41 3.97 4.58
CA ILE A 107 -14.49 3.11 4.10
C ILE A 107 -15.21 2.48 5.30
N ASP A 108 -16.50 2.25 5.15
CA ASP A 108 -17.29 1.48 6.11
C ASP A 108 -17.50 0.07 5.55
N ILE A 109 -17.14 -0.96 6.32
CA ILE A 109 -17.23 -2.37 5.93
C ILE A 109 -18.35 -3.01 6.76
N ALA A 110 -19.45 -3.39 6.09
CA ALA A 110 -20.64 -3.93 6.75
C ALA A 110 -21.48 -4.85 5.84
N ASN A 111 -21.98 -5.94 6.41
CA ASN A 111 -23.00 -6.77 5.79
C ASN A 111 -24.39 -6.46 6.37
N GLY A 112 -25.00 -5.37 5.90
CA GLY A 112 -26.44 -5.11 6.08
C GLY A 112 -27.04 -5.51 7.43
N ALA A 113 -26.52 -4.96 8.52
CA ALA A 113 -27.19 -4.83 9.83
C ALA A 113 -27.65 -6.09 10.63
N ALA A 114 -27.12 -7.31 10.41
CA ALA A 114 -27.42 -8.42 11.34
C ALA A 114 -26.24 -9.35 11.69
N ASN A 115 -25.29 -9.57 10.77
CA ASN A 115 -24.26 -10.61 10.94
C ASN A 115 -22.81 -10.05 11.05
N THR A 116 -22.66 -8.77 11.42
CA THR A 116 -21.34 -8.08 11.45
C THR A 116 -20.78 -7.93 12.88
N GLU A 117 -21.55 -8.29 13.89
CA GLU A 117 -21.14 -8.16 15.29
C GLU A 117 -19.99 -9.11 15.65
N LEU A 118 -19.03 -8.60 16.42
CA LEU A 118 -17.88 -9.35 16.94
C LEU A 118 -17.03 -10.05 15.86
N GLN A 119 -17.15 -9.61 14.60
CA GLN A 119 -16.32 -10.13 13.52
C GLN A 119 -14.85 -9.77 13.78
N PRO A 120 -13.91 -10.73 13.65
CA PRO A 120 -12.49 -10.48 13.84
C PRO A 120 -11.95 -9.38 12.91
N VAL A 121 -11.16 -8.49 13.47
CA VAL A 121 -10.47 -7.40 12.76
C VAL A 121 -8.97 -7.66 12.82
N TYR A 122 -8.31 -7.57 11.66
CA TYR A 122 -6.90 -7.86 11.48
C TYR A 122 -6.12 -6.63 11.01
N ALA A 123 -4.85 -6.55 11.40
CA ALA A 123 -3.95 -5.49 10.96
C ALA A 123 -3.67 -5.59 9.45
N MET A 124 -3.83 -4.47 8.73
CA MET A 124 -3.55 -4.35 7.29
C MET A 124 -2.10 -4.70 6.96
N ALA A 125 -1.15 -4.29 7.81
CA ALA A 125 0.28 -4.45 7.61
C ALA A 125 1.00 -4.54 8.96
N ALA A 126 2.28 -4.87 8.96
CA ALA A 126 3.10 -4.80 10.16
C ALA A 126 3.28 -3.34 10.61
N GLY A 127 3.37 -3.09 11.92
CA GLY A 127 3.49 -1.74 12.46
C GLY A 127 3.44 -1.68 13.98
N THR A 128 3.40 -0.48 14.54
CA THR A 128 3.29 -0.25 15.98
C THR A 128 1.94 0.36 16.33
N VAL A 129 1.27 -0.20 17.33
CA VAL A 129 -0.01 0.31 17.82
C VAL A 129 0.20 1.64 18.54
N THR A 130 -0.42 2.71 18.06
CA THR A 130 -0.31 4.06 18.65
C THR A 130 -1.55 4.45 19.47
N VAL A 131 -2.69 3.82 19.19
CA VAL A 131 -3.94 3.96 19.96
C VAL A 131 -4.59 2.59 20.06
N ALA A 132 -5.12 2.25 21.25
CA ALA A 132 -5.99 1.10 21.47
C ALA A 132 -6.96 1.45 22.62
N GLY A 133 -8.16 1.93 22.28
CA GLY A 133 -9.13 2.38 23.27
C GLY A 133 -10.12 3.41 22.73
N SER A 134 -10.66 4.26 23.61
CA SER A 134 -11.64 5.27 23.21
C SER A 134 -11.01 6.39 22.38
N ALA A 135 -11.60 6.70 21.23
CA ALA A 135 -11.16 7.74 20.31
C ALA A 135 -12.36 8.56 19.81
N SER A 136 -12.23 9.89 19.90
CA SER A 136 -13.30 10.83 19.54
C SER A 136 -13.74 10.63 18.08
N GLY A 137 -15.04 10.43 17.86
CA GLY A 137 -15.63 10.18 16.55
C GLY A 137 -15.58 8.72 16.08
N TYR A 138 -14.65 7.90 16.60
CA TYR A 138 -14.48 6.49 16.23
C TYR A 138 -15.03 5.52 17.27
N GLY A 139 -15.41 5.99 18.46
CA GLY A 139 -15.84 5.10 19.55
C GLY A 139 -14.63 4.36 20.11
N GLN A 140 -14.63 3.03 20.11
CA GLN A 140 -13.42 2.26 20.35
C GLN A 140 -12.63 2.11 19.06
N ALA A 141 -11.32 2.37 19.12
CA ALA A 141 -10.46 2.33 17.95
C ALA A 141 -9.07 1.79 18.26
N ILE A 142 -8.44 1.26 17.21
CA ILE A 142 -7.03 0.91 17.18
C ILE A 142 -6.38 1.71 16.05
N TYR A 143 -5.25 2.37 16.29
CA TYR A 143 -4.45 3.02 15.26
C TYR A 143 -3.09 2.33 15.19
N ILE A 144 -2.61 2.05 13.97
CA ILE A 144 -1.32 1.40 13.75
C ILE A 144 -0.48 2.28 12.84
N ASP A 145 0.72 2.63 13.30
CA ASP A 145 1.75 3.30 12.52
C ASP A 145 2.63 2.25 11.83
N HIS A 146 2.67 2.30 10.50
CA HIS A 146 3.41 1.36 9.66
C HIS A 146 4.79 1.91 9.25
N GLY A 147 5.16 3.10 9.72
CA GLY A 147 6.35 3.83 9.27
C GLY A 147 6.09 4.65 8.01
N SER A 148 7.07 5.48 7.63
CA SER A 148 7.06 6.30 6.40
C SER A 148 5.79 7.16 6.23
N GLY A 149 5.16 7.55 7.35
CA GLY A 149 3.95 8.37 7.38
C GLY A 149 2.65 7.61 7.07
N LEU A 150 2.69 6.28 6.92
CA LEU A 150 1.51 5.45 6.67
C LEU A 150 0.87 5.00 8.00
N VAL A 151 -0.39 5.37 8.21
CA VAL A 151 -1.16 5.01 9.40
C VAL A 151 -2.48 4.38 9.01
N THR A 152 -2.86 3.30 9.68
CA THR A 152 -4.22 2.74 9.59
C THR A 152 -5.02 2.99 10.84
N LYS A 153 -6.33 3.23 10.69
CA LYS A 153 -7.28 3.44 11.78
C LYS A 153 -8.45 2.48 11.63
N TYR A 154 -8.73 1.74 12.71
CA TYR A 154 -9.81 0.76 12.82
C TYR A 154 -10.79 1.29 13.87
N GLY A 155 -11.93 1.80 13.44
CA GLY A 155 -12.95 2.42 14.31
C GLY A 155 -14.20 1.55 14.50
N HIS A 156 -15.03 1.94 15.47
CA HIS A 156 -16.25 1.24 15.87
C HIS A 156 -16.01 -0.20 16.34
N LEU A 157 -14.88 -0.43 17.00
CA LEU A 157 -14.50 -1.72 17.55
C LEU A 157 -15.32 -2.06 18.82
N SER A 158 -15.25 -3.32 19.23
CA SER A 158 -15.65 -3.76 20.56
C SER A 158 -14.63 -3.30 21.61
N THR A 159 -14.98 -3.40 22.88
CA THR A 159 -14.02 -3.30 23.98
C THR A 159 -13.06 -4.50 24.03
N GLN A 160 -13.39 -5.59 23.32
CA GLN A 160 -12.50 -6.73 23.14
C GLN A 160 -11.41 -6.39 22.09
N MET A 161 -10.29 -5.87 22.58
CA MET A 161 -9.07 -5.62 21.82
C MET A 161 -8.01 -6.64 22.21
N PHE A 162 -7.21 -7.08 21.24
CA PHE A 162 -6.18 -8.10 21.43
C PHE A 162 -4.75 -7.53 21.38
N VAL A 163 -4.64 -6.20 21.35
CA VAL A 163 -3.36 -5.48 21.30
C VAL A 163 -3.39 -4.26 22.22
N SER A 164 -2.20 -3.80 22.60
CA SER A 164 -2.00 -2.61 23.46
C SER A 164 -1.15 -1.53 22.80
N VAL A 165 -1.25 -0.28 23.27
CA VAL A 165 -0.39 0.82 22.79
C VAL A 165 1.09 0.47 23.01
N GLY A 166 1.91 0.68 21.97
CA GLY A 166 3.33 0.34 21.93
C GLY A 166 3.62 -1.08 21.43
N GLU A 167 2.61 -1.92 21.25
CA GLU A 167 2.79 -3.27 20.71
C GLU A 167 3.11 -3.26 19.22
N MET A 168 4.08 -4.06 18.81
CA MET A 168 4.33 -4.34 17.40
C MET A 168 3.40 -5.44 16.91
N VAL A 169 2.73 -5.20 15.79
CA VAL A 169 1.85 -6.17 15.16
C VAL A 169 2.42 -6.62 13.82
N SER A 170 2.12 -7.85 13.43
CA SER A 170 2.39 -8.36 12.09
C SER A 170 1.20 -8.13 11.15
N LYS A 171 1.45 -8.16 9.83
CA LYS A 171 0.38 -8.20 8.82
C LYS A 171 -0.56 -9.38 9.10
N GLY A 172 -1.87 -9.12 9.07
CA GLY A 172 -2.89 -10.14 9.32
C GLY A 172 -2.97 -10.61 10.77
N GLN A 173 -2.29 -9.94 11.71
CA GLN A 173 -2.47 -10.22 13.14
C GLN A 173 -3.86 -9.79 13.59
N LEU A 174 -4.52 -10.63 14.40
CA LEU A 174 -5.78 -10.32 15.03
C LEU A 174 -5.59 -9.17 16.05
N ILE A 175 -6.32 -8.07 15.89
CA ILE A 175 -6.16 -6.88 16.73
C ILE A 175 -7.41 -6.53 17.55
N GLY A 176 -8.58 -6.97 17.12
CA GLY A 176 -9.82 -6.75 17.86
C GLY A 176 -11.02 -7.38 17.17
N THR A 177 -12.21 -6.95 17.58
CA THR A 177 -13.45 -7.32 16.90
C THR A 177 -14.32 -6.09 16.62
N ILE A 178 -15.20 -6.18 15.64
CA ILE A 178 -16.20 -5.13 15.39
C ILE A 178 -17.14 -5.02 16.59
N GLY A 179 -17.51 -3.79 16.95
CA GLY A 179 -18.41 -3.50 18.06
C GLY A 179 -19.85 -3.94 17.79
N GLN A 180 -20.60 -4.18 18.86
CA GLN A 180 -22.03 -4.45 18.78
C GLN A 180 -22.82 -3.13 18.70
N GLY A 181 -23.91 -3.13 17.93
CA GLY A 181 -24.80 -1.96 17.80
C GLY A 181 -24.13 -0.68 17.25
N ILE A 182 -24.55 0.47 17.79
CA ILE A 182 -24.01 1.79 17.45
C ILE A 182 -22.88 2.12 18.44
N VAL A 183 -21.63 2.05 17.98
CA VAL A 183 -20.44 2.43 18.77
C VAL A 183 -19.91 3.77 18.26
N GLY A 184 -19.76 4.77 19.12
CA GLY A 184 -19.33 6.11 18.70
C GLY A 184 -20.34 6.79 17.78
N ARG A 185 -19.88 7.46 16.70
CA ARG A 185 -20.75 8.18 15.76
C ARG A 185 -21.09 7.32 14.53
N SER A 186 -21.69 6.17 14.78
CA SER A 186 -22.06 5.15 13.78
C SER A 186 -23.59 5.12 13.53
N THR A 187 -24.02 4.53 12.40
CA THR A 187 -25.44 4.24 12.09
C THR A 187 -25.83 2.77 12.33
N GLY A 188 -24.88 1.91 12.72
CA GLY A 188 -25.08 0.47 13.00
C GLY A 188 -23.76 -0.32 13.02
N PRO A 189 -23.77 -1.65 13.27
CA PRO A 189 -22.53 -2.44 13.35
C PRO A 189 -21.74 -2.43 12.04
N HIS A 190 -20.52 -1.90 12.06
CA HIS A 190 -19.58 -1.89 10.93
C HIS A 190 -18.15 -1.63 11.42
N LEU A 191 -17.17 -1.95 10.59
CA LEU A 191 -15.80 -1.43 10.76
C LEU A 191 -15.67 -0.15 9.96
N HIS A 192 -15.27 0.95 10.60
CA HIS A 192 -14.73 2.09 9.88
C HIS A 192 -13.23 1.89 9.70
N PHE A 193 -12.78 1.74 8.45
CA PHE A 193 -11.38 1.54 8.11
C PHE A 193 -10.84 2.75 7.34
N GLN A 194 -9.76 3.33 7.84
CA GLN A 194 -9.14 4.51 7.25
C GLN A 194 -7.63 4.31 7.08
N VAL A 195 -7.10 4.84 5.99
CA VAL A 195 -5.67 4.93 5.71
C VAL A 195 -5.30 6.41 5.66
N GLU A 196 -4.20 6.79 6.30
CA GLU A 196 -3.60 8.11 6.22
C GLU A 196 -2.17 8.00 5.70
N LEU A 197 -1.80 8.87 4.77
CA LEU A 197 -0.43 9.05 4.31
C LEU A 197 0.02 10.47 4.68
N ASN A 198 1.09 10.58 5.46
CA ASN A 198 1.62 11.85 5.97
C ASN A 198 0.53 12.70 6.66
N GLY A 199 -0.34 12.05 7.44
CA GLY A 199 -1.45 12.68 8.16
C GLY A 199 -2.66 13.06 7.29
N THR A 200 -2.63 12.78 5.98
CA THR A 200 -3.76 13.05 5.07
C THR A 200 -4.54 11.77 4.81
N PRO A 201 -5.88 11.74 5.04
CA PRO A 201 -6.71 10.61 4.67
C PRO A 201 -6.68 10.33 3.17
N VAL A 202 -6.45 9.08 2.80
CA VAL A 202 -6.43 8.58 1.41
C VAL A 202 -7.44 7.46 1.24
N ASN A 203 -7.82 7.14 0.00
CA ASN A 203 -8.76 6.06 -0.28
C ASN A 203 -8.14 4.71 0.11
N PRO A 204 -8.70 3.96 1.09
CA PRO A 204 -8.18 2.66 1.48
C PRO A 204 -8.14 1.63 0.35
N LEU A 205 -9.06 1.74 -0.61
CA LEU A 205 -9.13 0.82 -1.76
C LEU A 205 -7.98 1.01 -2.78
N ASP A 206 -7.14 2.01 -2.59
CA ASP A 206 -5.88 2.16 -3.34
C ASP A 206 -4.74 1.30 -2.74
N TYR A 207 -4.96 0.73 -1.53
CA TYR A 207 -3.97 -0.05 -0.77
C TYR A 207 -4.41 -1.50 -0.56
N ILE A 208 -5.70 -1.77 -0.38
CA ILE A 208 -6.23 -3.11 -0.08
C ILE A 208 -7.33 -3.53 -1.03
N GLN A 209 -7.38 -4.84 -1.31
CA GLN A 209 -8.41 -5.45 -2.16
C GLN A 209 -9.51 -6.09 -1.32
N VAL A 210 -10.77 -5.99 -1.78
CA VAL A 210 -11.91 -6.60 -1.09
C VAL A 210 -11.88 -8.13 -1.32
N PRO A 211 -12.03 -8.97 -0.26
CA PRO A 211 -11.99 -10.43 -0.37
C PRO A 211 -13.04 -10.96 -1.33
N GLY A 212 -12.72 -11.98 -2.13
CA GLY A 212 -13.68 -12.51 -3.11
C GLY A 212 -14.04 -11.53 -4.25
N THR A 213 -13.58 -10.28 -4.18
CA THR A 213 -13.35 -9.42 -5.34
C THR A 213 -11.90 -9.47 -5.75
N GLU A 214 -11.19 -10.57 -5.47
CA GLU A 214 -9.97 -10.88 -6.18
C GLU A 214 -10.27 -10.58 -7.65
N LEU A 215 -9.72 -9.46 -8.13
CA LEU A 215 -9.63 -9.27 -9.56
C LEU A 215 -8.94 -10.56 -9.97
N PRO A 216 -9.47 -11.36 -10.92
CA PRO A 216 -8.62 -12.39 -11.51
C PRO A 216 -7.35 -11.63 -11.86
N SER A 217 -6.29 -11.97 -11.14
CA SER A 217 -5.17 -11.05 -10.97
C SER A 217 -4.75 -10.72 -12.37
N LEU A 218 -4.63 -9.42 -12.66
CA LEU A 218 -4.02 -9.04 -13.93
C LEU A 218 -2.76 -9.92 -14.01
N PRO A 219 -2.63 -10.78 -15.04
CA PRO A 219 -1.53 -11.74 -15.09
C PRO A 219 -0.26 -10.99 -14.75
N SER A 220 0.59 -11.53 -13.87
CA SER A 220 1.70 -10.75 -13.30
C SER A 220 2.59 -10.13 -14.39
N GLU A 221 2.63 -10.73 -15.59
CA GLU A 221 3.34 -10.19 -16.75
C GLU A 221 2.74 -8.90 -17.33
N LEU A 222 1.45 -8.63 -17.08
CA LEU A 222 0.74 -7.41 -17.45
C LEU A 222 0.66 -6.40 -16.30
N GLY A 223 1.10 -6.79 -15.09
CA GLY A 223 1.16 -5.97 -13.88
C GLY A 223 2.00 -4.72 -14.01
N TYR A 224 1.87 -3.79 -13.07
CA TYR A 224 2.64 -2.55 -13.10
C TYR A 224 4.15 -2.83 -13.07
N THR A 225 4.87 -2.12 -13.94
CA THR A 225 6.34 -2.04 -13.93
C THR A 225 6.66 -0.58 -14.16
N PRO A 226 7.43 0.09 -13.27
CA PRO A 226 7.75 1.50 -13.44
C PRO A 226 8.32 1.79 -14.82
N LEU A 227 7.80 2.83 -15.46
CA LEU A 227 8.25 3.26 -16.77
C LEU A 227 9.65 3.88 -16.67
N ASN A 228 10.62 3.36 -17.42
CA ASN A 228 11.87 4.04 -17.68
C ASN A 228 11.59 5.16 -18.69
N ILE A 229 11.22 6.33 -18.16
CA ILE A 229 10.74 7.46 -18.96
C ILE A 229 11.77 7.89 -20.00
N ASP A 230 13.07 7.94 -19.66
CA ASP A 230 14.10 8.39 -20.60
C ASP A 230 14.32 7.41 -21.75
N TYR A 231 14.37 6.11 -21.45
CA TYR A 231 14.45 5.08 -22.48
C TYR A 231 13.23 5.13 -23.42
N VAL A 232 12.02 5.18 -22.85
CA VAL A 232 10.79 5.18 -23.63
C VAL A 232 10.63 6.48 -24.42
N PHE A 233 11.05 7.61 -23.85
CA PHE A 233 11.13 8.88 -24.56
C PHE A 233 12.02 8.75 -25.79
N GLN A 234 13.24 8.23 -25.65
CA GLN A 234 14.15 8.05 -26.77
C GLN A 234 13.58 7.09 -27.82
N PHE A 235 13.01 5.96 -27.38
CA PHE A 235 12.35 4.99 -28.26
C PHE A 235 11.26 5.64 -29.11
N LEU A 236 10.43 6.50 -28.51
CA LEU A 236 9.35 7.20 -29.20
C LEU A 236 9.87 8.35 -30.07
N ASP A 237 10.92 9.06 -29.63
CA ASP A 237 11.50 10.20 -30.34
C ASP A 237 12.18 9.78 -31.64
N GLU A 238 12.93 8.67 -31.63
CA GLU A 238 13.51 8.05 -32.83
C GLU A 238 12.45 7.67 -33.87
N ARG A 239 11.23 7.36 -33.41
CA ARG A 239 10.05 7.05 -34.25
C ARG A 239 9.27 8.30 -34.64
N LYS A 240 9.74 9.50 -34.27
CA LYS A 240 9.08 10.78 -34.49
C LYS A 240 7.65 10.78 -33.94
N SER A 241 7.44 10.16 -32.77
CA SER A 241 6.15 10.06 -32.10
C SER A 241 5.79 11.34 -31.36
N ALA A 242 4.51 11.73 -31.40
CA ALA A 242 3.99 12.83 -30.59
C ALA A 242 3.85 12.47 -29.10
N LEU A 243 3.94 11.17 -28.76
CA LEU A 243 3.97 10.69 -27.37
C LEU A 243 5.37 10.80 -26.74
N ALA A 244 6.41 11.15 -27.51
CA ALA A 244 7.74 11.46 -26.98
C ALA A 244 7.72 12.84 -26.29
N ASP A 245 7.07 12.87 -25.14
CA ASP A 245 6.93 13.99 -24.22
C ASP A 245 6.94 13.42 -22.79
N ARG A 246 7.83 13.93 -21.93
CA ARG A 246 8.02 13.38 -20.58
C ARG A 246 6.80 13.54 -19.70
N GLY A 247 6.05 14.63 -19.85
CA GLY A 247 4.81 14.86 -19.11
C GLY A 247 3.73 13.86 -19.50
N LEU A 248 3.57 13.59 -20.79
CA LEU A 248 2.65 12.56 -21.27
C LEU A 248 3.05 11.16 -20.78
N LEU A 249 4.34 10.83 -20.81
CA LEU A 249 4.84 9.55 -20.31
C LEU A 249 4.61 9.39 -18.80
N GLN A 250 4.79 10.46 -18.02
CA GLN A 250 4.48 10.45 -16.59
C GLN A 250 2.99 10.20 -16.34
N LEU A 251 2.09 10.84 -17.11
CA LEU A 251 0.65 10.59 -16.99
C LEU A 251 0.26 9.13 -17.31
N ILE A 252 0.97 8.48 -18.23
CA ILE A 252 0.76 7.07 -18.58
C ILE A 252 1.31 6.15 -17.48
N ASP A 253 2.50 6.45 -16.95
CA ASP A 253 3.07 5.73 -15.81
C ASP A 253 2.16 5.81 -14.58
N ASP A 254 1.66 7.01 -14.26
CA ASP A 254 0.72 7.23 -13.15
C ASP A 254 -0.58 6.44 -13.34
N ALA A 255 -1.14 6.44 -14.56
CA ALA A 255 -2.33 5.64 -14.85
C ALA A 255 -2.07 4.14 -14.68
N GLY A 256 -0.91 3.65 -15.11
CA GLY A 256 -0.48 2.27 -14.92
C GLY A 256 -0.33 1.92 -13.43
N ARG A 257 0.36 2.77 -12.68
CA ARG A 257 0.59 2.64 -11.24
C ARG A 257 -0.72 2.58 -10.46
N THR A 258 -1.63 3.53 -10.69
CA THR A 258 -2.94 3.60 -10.01
C THR A 258 -3.82 2.38 -10.30
N LYS A 259 -3.61 1.71 -11.44
CA LYS A 259 -4.45 0.59 -11.87
C LYS A 259 -3.76 -0.77 -11.78
N ASN A 260 -2.52 -0.81 -11.31
CA ASN A 260 -1.66 -1.98 -11.38
C ASN A 260 -1.61 -2.61 -12.80
N VAL A 261 -1.46 -1.77 -13.83
CA VAL A 261 -1.32 -2.19 -15.23
C VAL A 261 0.01 -1.67 -15.76
N SER A 262 0.73 -2.50 -16.52
CA SER A 262 2.01 -2.10 -17.10
C SER A 262 1.85 -0.87 -18.02
N PRO A 263 2.52 0.26 -17.75
CA PRO A 263 2.49 1.41 -18.63
C PRO A 263 3.16 1.09 -19.98
N TYR A 264 4.09 0.13 -20.02
CA TYR A 264 4.64 -0.40 -21.27
C TYR A 264 3.56 -1.10 -22.12
N LEU A 265 2.57 -1.78 -21.51
CA LEU A 265 1.44 -2.38 -22.24
C LEU A 265 0.53 -1.31 -22.82
N LEU A 266 0.25 -0.25 -22.06
CA LEU A 266 -0.52 0.89 -22.55
C LEU A 266 0.14 1.50 -23.79
N ILE A 267 1.47 1.71 -23.76
CA ILE A 267 2.25 2.25 -24.88
C ILE A 267 2.34 1.26 -26.05
N ALA A 268 2.44 -0.04 -25.78
CA ALA A 268 2.40 -1.06 -26.83
C ALA A 268 1.07 -1.05 -27.60
N ILE A 269 -0.05 -0.86 -26.89
CA ILE A 269 -1.38 -0.71 -27.50
C ILE A 269 -1.44 0.55 -28.36
N THR A 270 -0.92 1.70 -27.91
CA THR A 270 -0.89 2.91 -28.77
C THR A 270 0.00 2.72 -30.00
N GLY A 271 1.08 1.94 -29.87
CA GLY A 271 1.92 1.49 -30.97
C GLY A 271 1.14 0.72 -32.02
N GLN A 272 0.32 -0.23 -31.58
CA GLN A 272 -0.49 -1.06 -32.47
C GLN A 272 -1.69 -0.30 -33.07
N GLU A 273 -2.37 0.53 -32.28
CA GLU A 273 -3.60 1.23 -32.67
C GLU A 273 -3.34 2.48 -33.50
N GLN A 274 -2.32 3.24 -33.14
CA GLN A 274 -2.06 4.58 -33.66
C GLN A 274 -0.67 4.74 -34.27
N SER A 275 0.07 3.62 -34.45
CA SER A 275 1.47 3.66 -34.93
C SER A 275 2.35 4.58 -34.08
N PHE A 276 2.15 4.56 -32.75
CA PHE A 276 2.76 5.48 -31.79
C PHE A 276 2.47 6.97 -32.06
N VAL A 277 1.39 7.31 -32.74
CA VAL A 277 0.98 8.71 -33.01
C VAL A 277 2.09 9.53 -33.69
N PRO A 278 2.37 9.32 -34.99
CA PRO A 278 3.43 10.07 -35.68
C PRO A 278 3.21 11.59 -35.60
N ARG A 279 4.25 12.37 -35.25
CA ARG A 279 4.19 13.85 -35.15
C ARG A 279 3.69 14.52 -36.43
N LYS A 280 3.94 13.91 -37.59
CA LYS A 280 3.49 14.39 -38.91
C LYS A 280 2.00 14.17 -39.19
N ASN A 281 1.29 13.45 -38.33
CA ASN A 281 -0.15 13.25 -38.50
C ASN A 281 -0.88 14.57 -38.20
N ASN A 282 -1.75 14.99 -39.11
CA ASN A 282 -2.54 16.24 -38.98
C ASN A 282 -3.42 16.27 -37.71
N HIS A 283 -3.73 15.10 -37.15
CA HIS A 283 -4.52 14.93 -35.94
C HIS A 283 -3.69 14.55 -34.71
N ALA A 284 -2.36 14.60 -34.77
CA ALA A 284 -1.49 14.14 -33.67
C ALA A 284 -1.87 14.77 -32.32
N SER A 285 -2.12 16.08 -32.29
CA SER A 285 -2.50 16.83 -31.07
C SER A 285 -3.86 16.41 -30.48
N GLN A 286 -4.75 15.82 -31.28
CA GLN A 286 -6.02 15.26 -30.84
C GLN A 286 -5.82 13.81 -30.41
N ILE A 287 -5.08 13.02 -31.18
CA ILE A 287 -4.82 11.60 -30.91
C ILE A 287 -4.08 11.41 -29.59
N ILE A 288 -3.07 12.24 -29.25
CA ILE A 288 -2.32 12.11 -27.99
C ILE A 288 -3.22 12.19 -26.74
N LYS A 289 -4.39 12.81 -26.84
CA LYS A 289 -5.35 12.92 -25.75
C LYS A 289 -6.15 11.65 -25.51
N ASN A 290 -6.30 10.80 -26.53
CA ASN A 290 -6.98 9.52 -26.46
C ASN A 290 -6.40 8.51 -27.47
N PRO A 291 -5.12 8.10 -27.32
CA PRO A 291 -4.47 7.23 -28.29
C PRO A 291 -4.99 5.78 -28.24
N TRP A 292 -5.79 5.43 -27.24
CA TRP A 292 -6.41 4.11 -27.07
C TRP A 292 -7.79 3.97 -27.71
N ASN A 293 -8.33 5.03 -28.34
CA ASN A 293 -9.69 5.05 -28.87
C ASN A 293 -10.79 4.71 -27.83
N VAL A 294 -10.58 5.04 -26.54
CA VAL A 294 -11.61 4.80 -25.52
C VAL A 294 -12.85 5.65 -25.83
N PHE A 295 -14.04 5.10 -25.55
CA PHE A 295 -15.33 5.62 -26.04
C PHE A 295 -15.46 5.70 -27.58
N GLY A 296 -14.71 4.89 -28.32
CA GLY A 296 -14.93 4.62 -29.74
C GLY A 296 -14.06 5.42 -30.70
N CYS A 297 -13.66 6.66 -30.39
CA CYS A 297 -12.52 7.33 -31.04
C CYS A 297 -12.05 8.56 -30.27
N TRP A 298 -10.85 9.05 -30.60
CA TRP A 298 -10.31 10.35 -30.19
C TRP A 298 -10.99 11.56 -30.86
N CYS A 299 -11.79 11.33 -31.89
CA CYS A 299 -12.26 12.32 -32.86
C CYS A 299 -13.66 12.90 -32.60
N LYS A 300 -14.51 12.24 -31.81
CA LYS A 300 -15.89 12.67 -31.55
C LYS A 300 -16.41 12.24 -30.18
N GLY A 301 -17.49 12.88 -29.74
CA GLY A 301 -18.18 12.54 -28.49
C GLY A 301 -17.29 12.63 -27.26
N LYS A 302 -17.57 11.79 -26.27
CA LYS A 302 -16.82 11.76 -24.99
C LYS A 302 -15.32 11.47 -25.18
N GLY A 303 -14.94 10.70 -26.20
CA GLY A 303 -13.55 10.36 -26.45
C GLY A 303 -12.69 11.53 -26.93
N ALA A 304 -13.29 12.59 -27.50
CA ALA A 304 -12.59 13.79 -27.97
C ALA A 304 -12.33 14.84 -26.87
N THR A 305 -13.01 14.72 -25.73
CA THR A 305 -12.91 15.69 -24.63
C THR A 305 -11.92 15.26 -23.54
N LEU A 306 -11.39 14.04 -23.63
CA LEU A 306 -10.49 13.48 -22.62
C LEU A 306 -9.11 14.14 -22.67
N THR A 307 -8.40 14.03 -21.57
CA THR A 307 -6.95 14.19 -21.47
C THR A 307 -6.25 12.83 -21.60
N THR A 308 -4.93 12.85 -21.85
CA THR A 308 -4.11 11.64 -21.94
C THR A 308 -4.18 10.80 -20.65
N GLY A 309 -4.13 11.44 -19.48
CA GLY A 309 -4.22 10.73 -18.19
C GLY A 309 -5.58 10.07 -17.99
N GLU A 310 -6.67 10.76 -18.28
CA GLU A 310 -8.03 10.19 -18.18
C GLU A 310 -8.22 9.01 -19.14
N SER A 311 -7.80 9.16 -20.40
CA SER A 311 -7.93 8.09 -21.40
C SER A 311 -7.04 6.89 -21.07
N ALA A 312 -5.83 7.11 -20.54
CA ALA A 312 -4.94 6.04 -20.07
C ALA A 312 -5.56 5.25 -18.91
N GLN A 313 -6.17 5.91 -17.92
CA GLN A 313 -6.86 5.24 -16.81
C GLN A 313 -8.06 4.41 -17.30
N ILE A 314 -8.82 4.92 -18.28
CA ILE A 314 -9.95 4.19 -18.87
C ILE A 314 -9.43 2.98 -19.66
N ALA A 315 -8.34 3.11 -20.41
CA ALA A 315 -7.71 2.01 -21.12
C ALA A 315 -7.22 0.92 -20.16
N ALA A 316 -6.57 1.31 -19.04
CA ALA A 316 -6.15 0.40 -17.99
C ALA A 316 -7.35 -0.35 -17.37
N ASN A 317 -8.46 0.33 -17.06
CA ASN A 317 -9.69 -0.31 -16.59
C ASN A 317 -10.25 -1.33 -17.61
N THR A 318 -10.15 -1.02 -18.90
CA THR A 318 -10.54 -1.96 -19.97
C THR A 318 -9.67 -3.21 -19.96
N ILE A 319 -8.34 -3.06 -19.82
CA ILE A 319 -7.41 -4.20 -19.71
C ILE A 319 -7.76 -5.09 -18.51
N ILE A 320 -8.01 -4.49 -17.34
CA ILE A 320 -8.43 -5.23 -16.13
C ILE A 320 -9.75 -5.98 -16.37
N LYS A 321 -10.74 -5.31 -16.98
CA LYS A 321 -12.03 -5.93 -17.33
C LYS A 321 -11.86 -7.13 -18.26
N LEU A 322 -11.03 -6.99 -19.29
CA LEU A 322 -10.85 -8.02 -20.32
C LEU A 322 -9.91 -9.15 -19.88
N SER A 323 -9.04 -8.92 -18.91
CA SER A 323 -8.14 -9.95 -18.38
C SER A 323 -8.86 -11.02 -17.54
N LYS A 324 -10.12 -10.79 -17.18
CA LYS A 324 -10.91 -11.70 -16.35
C LYS A 324 -11.29 -12.99 -17.08
N ASP A 325 -11.54 -14.05 -16.30
CA ASP A 325 -12.04 -15.33 -16.79
C ASP A 325 -11.14 -15.98 -17.86
N ARG A 326 -9.84 -15.63 -17.88
CA ARG A 326 -8.85 -16.15 -18.81
C ARG A 326 -8.64 -17.65 -18.57
N PRO A 327 -8.81 -18.52 -19.58
CA PRO A 327 -8.48 -19.93 -19.46
C PRO A 327 -7.00 -20.14 -19.13
N ASP A 328 -6.71 -21.16 -18.32
CA ASP A 328 -5.33 -21.57 -18.02
C ASP A 328 -4.55 -21.85 -19.31
N GLY A 329 -3.28 -21.42 -19.32
CA GLY A 329 -2.39 -21.55 -20.48
C GLY A 329 -2.69 -20.65 -21.68
N ARG A 330 -3.79 -19.88 -21.69
CA ARG A 330 -4.04 -18.92 -22.77
C ARG A 330 -3.20 -17.65 -22.58
N ASP A 331 -2.58 -17.17 -23.66
CA ASP A 331 -1.75 -15.95 -23.63
C ASP A 331 -2.57 -14.73 -23.14
N PRO A 332 -2.01 -13.92 -22.22
CA PRO A 332 -2.77 -12.87 -21.55
C PRO A 332 -3.12 -11.71 -22.49
N ILE A 333 -2.26 -11.36 -23.46
CA ILE A 333 -2.53 -10.29 -24.44
C ILE A 333 -3.47 -10.80 -25.52
N GLN A 334 -3.30 -12.06 -25.95
CA GLN A 334 -4.24 -12.72 -26.85
C GLN A 334 -5.66 -12.68 -26.28
N TRP A 335 -5.81 -12.99 -24.99
CA TRP A 335 -7.11 -13.01 -24.32
C TRP A 335 -7.85 -11.67 -24.36
N LEU A 336 -7.13 -10.53 -24.30
CA LEU A 336 -7.74 -9.20 -24.40
C LEU A 336 -8.50 -8.98 -25.72
N SER A 337 -8.12 -9.67 -26.80
CA SER A 337 -8.74 -9.55 -28.12
C SER A 337 -9.49 -10.81 -28.55
N ALA A 338 -9.64 -11.79 -27.65
CA ALA A 338 -10.24 -13.07 -27.99
C ALA A 338 -11.76 -12.95 -28.12
N LYS A 339 -12.32 -13.42 -29.25
CA LYS A 339 -13.76 -13.31 -29.53
C LYS A 339 -14.63 -14.15 -28.59
N ASP A 340 -14.06 -15.19 -28.01
CA ASP A 340 -14.66 -16.06 -26.99
C ASP A 340 -14.47 -15.54 -25.56
N ASN A 341 -13.93 -14.33 -25.38
CA ASN A 341 -13.86 -13.69 -24.07
C ASN A 341 -15.24 -13.18 -23.64
N PRO A 342 -15.82 -13.69 -22.53
CA PRO A 342 -17.17 -13.33 -22.08
C PRO A 342 -17.29 -11.87 -21.63
N ARG A 343 -16.16 -11.17 -21.45
CA ARG A 343 -16.10 -9.74 -21.08
C ARG A 343 -16.05 -8.80 -22.29
N GLY A 344 -16.07 -9.37 -23.50
CA GLY A 344 -15.88 -8.66 -24.77
C GLY A 344 -14.43 -8.78 -25.25
N TYR A 345 -14.08 -8.01 -26.28
CA TYR A 345 -12.74 -8.01 -26.86
C TYR A 345 -12.30 -6.57 -27.19
N TYR A 346 -11.00 -6.32 -27.13
CA TYR A 346 -10.42 -5.00 -27.36
C TYR A 346 -10.46 -4.61 -28.85
N ALA A 347 -10.14 -5.56 -29.74
CA ALA A 347 -10.05 -5.34 -31.18
C ALA A 347 -10.63 -6.52 -31.96
N GLU A 348 -11.26 -6.25 -33.11
CA GLU A 348 -11.90 -7.26 -33.96
C GLU A 348 -10.90 -8.08 -34.80
N HIS A 349 -9.69 -7.54 -34.99
CA HIS A 349 -8.68 -8.12 -35.87
C HIS A 349 -7.90 -9.24 -35.17
N ASN A 350 -7.96 -10.46 -35.71
CA ASN A 350 -7.37 -11.67 -35.12
C ASN A 350 -5.85 -11.58 -34.86
N GLY A 351 -5.12 -10.68 -35.52
CA GLY A 351 -3.67 -10.47 -35.36
C GLY A 351 -3.27 -9.31 -34.46
N TRP A 352 -4.22 -8.59 -33.84
CA TRP A 352 -3.94 -7.39 -33.03
C TRP A 352 -2.96 -7.69 -31.88
N TRP A 353 -3.22 -8.76 -31.13
CA TRP A 353 -2.43 -9.15 -29.96
C TRP A 353 -0.96 -9.47 -30.31
N ILE A 354 -0.68 -9.92 -31.53
CA ILE A 354 0.68 -10.22 -32.00
C ILE A 354 1.52 -8.93 -32.03
N GLY A 355 0.95 -7.86 -32.59
CA GLY A 355 1.61 -6.57 -32.68
C GLY A 355 1.81 -5.93 -31.29
N VAL A 356 0.77 -5.97 -30.44
CA VAL A 356 0.88 -5.51 -29.05
C VAL A 356 1.95 -6.30 -28.30
N SER A 357 1.94 -7.62 -28.39
CA SER A 357 2.94 -8.48 -27.73
C SER A 357 4.36 -8.19 -28.18
N LYS A 358 4.56 -7.92 -29.49
CA LYS A 358 5.86 -7.54 -30.04
C LYS A 358 6.35 -6.23 -29.46
N TYR A 359 5.52 -5.19 -29.45
CA TYR A 359 5.90 -3.88 -28.89
C TYR A 359 6.10 -3.95 -27.39
N PHE A 360 5.26 -4.68 -26.67
CA PHE A 360 5.35 -4.84 -25.23
C PHE A 360 6.68 -5.48 -24.81
N LYS A 361 7.06 -6.60 -25.44
CA LYS A 361 8.36 -7.26 -25.22
C LYS A 361 9.54 -6.35 -25.57
N LEU A 362 9.44 -5.59 -26.66
CA LEU A 362 10.49 -4.66 -27.09
C LEU A 362 10.70 -3.53 -26.08
N LEU A 363 9.61 -2.97 -25.56
CA LEU A 363 9.62 -1.90 -24.59
C LEU A 363 10.15 -2.37 -23.22
N LEU A 364 9.70 -3.54 -22.74
CA LEU A 364 10.19 -4.13 -21.49
C LEU A 364 11.69 -4.45 -21.54
N LYS A 365 12.18 -5.03 -22.65
CA LYS A 365 13.59 -5.45 -22.77
C LYS A 365 14.59 -4.30 -22.69
N GLY A 366 14.22 -3.10 -23.12
CA GLY A 366 15.12 -1.94 -23.05
C GLY A 366 14.87 -1.01 -21.87
N GLY A 367 13.78 -1.21 -21.12
CA GLY A 367 13.43 -0.40 -19.95
C GLY A 367 13.80 -1.02 -18.60
N GLY A 368 14.01 -2.34 -18.55
CA GLY A 368 14.35 -3.11 -17.34
C GLY A 368 15.84 -3.35 -17.13
#